data_AF-A0A4Y6PV19-F1
#
_entry.id   AF-A0A4Y6PV19-F1
#
_cell.length_a   1.000
_cell.length_b   1.000
_cell.length_c   1.000
_cell.angle_alpha   90.00
_cell.angle_beta   90.00
_cell.angle_gamma   90.00
#
_symmetry.space_group_name_H-M   'P 1'
#
loop_
_entity.id
_entity.type
_entity.pdbx_description
1 polymer ?
#
loop_
_entity_poly.entity_id
_entity_poly.type
_entity_poly.pdbx_seq_one_letter_code
_entity_poly.pdbx_strand_id
1 'polypeptide(L)'
;MPIDPVIHAHMTYLVQKEKKAREHADGLEDEIELWKKRVRLAEDKGMPDLADEARGRARQLIAERRELEDKLDLMATEKRMLVKESRRPSGEEVARAEALLERWKESGLVDPDEAVLEREFDEMEAEMALEEFKKEAKGD
;
A
#
# COMPACT_ATOMS: atom_id res chain seq x y z
N MET A 1 5.37 -8.51 -25.00
CA MET A 1 3.90 -8.66 -24.90
C MET A 1 3.27 -7.28 -24.95
N PRO A 2 2.21 -7.06 -25.75
CA PRO A 2 1.46 -5.79 -25.71
C PRO A 2 0.82 -5.61 -24.32
N ILE A 3 0.87 -4.39 -23.79
CA ILE A 3 0.25 -4.02 -22.50
C ILE A 3 -1.27 -4.14 -22.65
N ASP A 4 -1.93 -4.73 -21.66
CA ASP A 4 -3.39 -4.82 -21.61
C ASP A 4 -4.02 -3.41 -21.76
N PRO A 5 -4.88 -3.19 -22.78
CA PRO A 5 -5.52 -1.90 -23.02
C PRO A 5 -6.32 -1.35 -21.82
N VAL A 6 -6.90 -2.23 -21.00
CA VAL A 6 -7.65 -1.86 -19.79
C VAL A 6 -6.69 -1.33 -18.74
N ILE A 7 -5.57 -2.00 -18.51
CA ILE A 7 -4.52 -1.56 -17.58
C ILE A 7 -3.94 -0.22 -18.04
N HIS A 8 -3.68 -0.06 -19.33
CA HIS A 8 -3.17 1.19 -19.90
C HIS A 8 -4.16 2.36 -19.72
N ALA A 9 -5.45 2.13 -19.98
CA ALA A 9 -6.49 3.15 -19.77
C ALA A 9 -6.61 3.54 -18.29
N HIS A 10 -6.59 2.55 -17.38
CA HIS A 10 -6.66 2.81 -15.95
C HIS A 10 -5.44 3.58 -15.45
N MET A 11 -4.23 3.19 -15.88
CA MET A 11 -3.00 3.93 -15.56
C MET A 11 -3.07 5.39 -16.04
N THR A 12 -3.56 5.63 -17.25
CA THR A 12 -3.73 6.98 -17.80
C THR A 12 -4.66 7.83 -16.96
N TYR A 13 -5.79 7.24 -16.53
CA TYR A 13 -6.75 7.89 -15.65
C TYR A 13 -6.12 8.28 -14.30
N LEU A 14 -5.38 7.37 -13.67
CA LEU A 14 -4.69 7.63 -12.40
C LEU A 14 -3.64 8.74 -12.54
N VAL A 15 -2.88 8.77 -13.63
CA VAL A 15 -1.90 9.85 -13.89
C VAL A 15 -2.59 11.20 -14.03
N GLN A 16 -3.73 11.28 -14.73
CA GLN A 16 -4.47 12.53 -14.85
C GLN A 16 -5.06 12.99 -13.52
N LYS A 17 -5.59 12.06 -12.72
CA LYS A 17 -6.11 12.35 -11.37
C LYS A 17 -5.01 12.82 -10.44
N GLU A 18 -3.87 12.14 -10.43
CA GLU A 18 -2.70 12.52 -9.63
C GLU A 18 -2.22 13.92 -9.98
N LYS A 19 -2.14 14.26 -11.27
CA LYS A 19 -1.75 15.61 -11.69
C LYS A 19 -2.70 16.67 -11.12
N LYS A 20 -4.01 16.49 -11.27
CA LYS A 20 -5.02 17.43 -10.73
C LYS A 20 -4.97 17.53 -9.21
N ALA A 21 -4.76 16.40 -8.54
CA ALA A 21 -4.64 16.36 -7.09
C ALA A 21 -3.39 17.14 -6.64
N ARG A 22 -2.23 16.93 -7.27
CA ARG A 22 -1.00 17.69 -6.96
C ARG A 22 -1.18 19.19 -7.17
N GLU A 23 -1.76 19.60 -8.30
CA GLU A 23 -2.06 21.02 -8.57
C GLU A 23 -2.96 21.62 -7.48
N HIS A 24 -3.93 20.85 -6.97
CA HIS A 24 -4.78 21.27 -5.85
C HIS A 24 -4.00 21.33 -4.53
N ALA A 25 -3.12 20.37 -4.26
CA ALA A 25 -2.26 20.35 -3.07
C ALA A 25 -1.37 21.59 -2.99
N ASP A 26 -0.75 21.95 -4.13
CA ASP A 26 0.13 23.11 -4.26
C ASP A 26 -0.66 24.40 -4.02
N GLY A 27 -1.88 24.51 -4.57
CA GLY A 27 -2.77 25.64 -4.31
C GLY A 27 -3.19 25.77 -2.85
N LEU A 28 -3.47 24.63 -2.17
CA LEU A 28 -3.78 24.63 -0.75
C LEU A 28 -2.59 25.09 0.11
N GLU A 29 -1.35 24.77 -0.28
CA GLU A 29 -0.15 25.20 0.43
C GLU A 29 0.00 26.73 0.42
N ASP A 30 -0.21 27.36 -0.74
CA ASP A 30 -0.21 28.82 -0.87
C ASP A 30 -1.32 29.47 -0.03
N GLU A 31 -2.52 28.89 -0.03
CA GLU A 31 -3.63 29.37 0.81
C GLU A 31 -3.35 29.22 2.30
N ILE A 32 -2.77 28.10 2.73
CA ILE A 32 -2.39 27.88 4.13
C ILE A 32 -1.40 28.96 4.59
N GLU A 33 -0.38 29.25 3.79
CA GLU A 33 0.59 30.29 4.11
C GLU A 33 -0.03 31.69 4.17
N LEU A 34 -0.99 31.98 3.28
CA LEU A 34 -1.77 33.22 3.33
C LEU A 34 -2.56 33.33 4.64
N TRP A 35 -3.25 32.27 5.05
CA TRP A 35 -4.03 32.27 6.28
C TRP A 35 -3.15 32.34 7.54
N LYS A 36 -1.98 31.69 7.55
CA LYS A 36 -0.99 31.86 8.64
C LYS A 36 -0.53 33.32 8.78
N LYS A 37 -0.30 34.02 7.66
CA LYS A 37 0.03 35.46 7.68
C LYS A 37 -1.13 36.30 8.24
N ARG A 38 -2.38 35.97 7.90
CA ARG A 38 -3.57 36.64 8.44
C ARG A 38 -3.73 36.44 9.94
N VAL A 39 -3.44 35.25 10.46
CA VAL A 39 -3.41 34.98 11.91
C VAL A 39 -2.43 35.93 12.61
N ARG A 40 -1.17 35.97 12.15
CA ARG A 40 -0.15 36.85 12.73
C ARG A 40 -0.57 38.32 12.68
N LEU A 41 -1.11 38.78 11.56
CA LEU A 41 -1.58 40.15 11.42
C LEU A 41 -2.72 40.50 12.39
N ALA A 42 -3.64 39.57 12.64
CA ALA A 42 -4.73 39.75 13.59
C ALA A 42 -4.23 39.77 15.04
N GLU A 43 -3.27 38.91 15.38
CA GLU A 43 -2.58 38.89 16.67
C GLU A 43 -1.84 40.21 16.94
N ASP A 44 -1.05 40.67 15.96
CA ASP A 44 -0.28 41.92 16.05
C ASP A 44 -1.19 43.15 16.25
N LYS A 45 -2.42 43.10 15.72
CA LYS A 45 -3.43 44.15 15.86
C LYS A 45 -4.31 44.02 17.12
N GLY A 46 -4.09 42.99 17.94
CA GLY A 46 -4.90 42.75 19.13
C GLY A 46 -6.36 42.39 18.79
N MET A 47 -6.59 41.70 17.69
CA MET A 47 -7.92 41.25 17.23
C MET A 47 -8.07 39.72 17.44
N PRO A 48 -8.33 39.25 18.68
CA PRO A 48 -8.31 37.83 19.02
C PRO A 48 -9.38 37.01 18.28
N ASP A 49 -10.59 37.54 18.13
CA ASP A 49 -11.68 36.83 17.44
C ASP A 49 -11.32 36.56 15.97
N LEU A 50 -10.75 37.56 15.30
CA LEU A 50 -10.29 37.44 13.91
C LEU A 50 -9.11 36.47 13.78
N ALA A 51 -8.20 36.46 14.76
CA ALA A 51 -7.10 35.52 14.81
C ALA A 51 -7.61 34.07 14.95
N ASP A 52 -8.62 33.84 15.77
CA ASP A 52 -9.22 32.52 15.97
C ASP A 52 -9.98 32.03 14.74
N GLU A 53 -10.75 32.90 14.08
CA GLU A 53 -11.39 32.58 12.80
C GLU A 53 -10.34 32.21 11.73
N ALA A 54 -9.27 33.00 11.61
CA ALA A 54 -8.19 32.74 10.66
C ALA A 54 -7.45 31.42 10.97
N ARG A 55 -7.22 31.11 12.25
CA ARG A 55 -6.66 29.82 12.69
C ARG A 55 -7.60 28.66 12.34
N GLY A 56 -8.89 28.83 12.56
CA GLY A 56 -9.91 27.86 12.19
C GLY A 56 -9.84 27.53 10.69
N ARG A 57 -9.77 28.56 9.84
CA ARG A 57 -9.65 28.37 8.40
C ARG A 57 -8.33 27.72 7.99
N ALA A 58 -7.19 28.14 8.57
CA ALA A 58 -5.90 27.52 8.31
C ALA A 58 -5.91 26.02 8.67
N ARG A 59 -6.52 25.64 9.81
CA ARG A 59 -6.64 24.24 10.23
C ARG A 59 -7.48 23.41 9.27
N GLN A 60 -8.58 23.96 8.76
CA GLN A 60 -9.41 23.28 7.74
C GLN A 60 -8.60 22.99 6.48
N LEU A 61 -7.87 23.98 5.97
CA LEU A 61 -7.04 23.81 4.76
C LEU A 61 -5.90 22.80 4.98
N ILE A 62 -5.28 22.79 6.17
CA ILE A 62 -4.26 21.79 6.54
C ILE A 62 -4.86 20.38 6.56
N ALA A 63 -6.08 20.22 7.09
CA ALA A 63 -6.76 18.93 7.10
C ALA A 63 -7.10 18.47 5.66
N GLU A 64 -7.59 19.38 4.82
CA GLU A 64 -7.88 19.10 3.41
C GLU A 64 -6.62 18.70 2.63
N ARG A 65 -5.49 19.38 2.87
CA ARG A 65 -4.19 19.01 2.27
C ARG A 65 -3.76 17.61 2.68
N ARG A 66 -3.90 17.24 3.96
CA ARG A 66 -3.58 15.88 4.45
C ARG A 66 -4.45 14.81 3.79
N GLU A 67 -5.76 15.03 3.72
CA GLU A 67 -6.66 14.09 3.02
C GLU A 67 -6.28 13.92 1.54
N LEU A 68 -5.74 14.97 0.92
CA LEU A 68 -5.31 14.93 -0.46
C LEU A 68 -3.95 14.22 -0.62
N GLU A 69 -3.04 14.38 0.34
CA GLU A 69 -1.81 13.59 0.45
C GLU A 69 -2.11 12.09 0.58
N ASP A 70 -3.05 11.70 1.46
CA ASP A 70 -3.49 10.31 1.62
C ASP A 70 -4.05 9.73 0.30
N LYS A 71 -4.82 10.52 -0.45
CA LYS A 71 -5.34 10.15 -1.78
C LYS A 71 -4.22 9.96 -2.79
N LEU A 72 -3.19 10.80 -2.77
CA LEU A 72 -2.02 10.67 -3.66
C LEU A 72 -1.24 9.39 -3.37
N ASP A 73 -1.08 9.03 -2.09
CA ASP A 73 -0.40 7.80 -1.66
C ASP A 73 -1.19 6.54 -2.08
N LEU A 74 -2.52 6.59 -1.98
CA LEU A 74 -3.38 5.53 -2.49
C LEU A 74 -3.21 5.37 -4.01
N MET A 75 -3.26 6.46 -4.78
CA MET A 75 -3.04 6.42 -6.23
C MET A 75 -1.65 5.89 -6.59
N ALA A 76 -0.61 6.25 -5.83
CA ALA A 76 0.74 5.72 -6.02
C ALA A 76 0.78 4.19 -5.80
N THR A 77 0.04 3.70 -4.80
CA THR A 77 -0.10 2.28 -4.52
C THR A 77 -0.86 1.53 -5.61
N GLU A 78 -1.99 2.07 -6.08
CA GLU A 78 -2.76 1.51 -7.19
C GLU A 78 -1.93 1.40 -8.47
N LYS A 79 -1.19 2.47 -8.84
CA LYS A 79 -0.28 2.42 -10.00
C LYS A 79 0.77 1.32 -9.85
N ARG A 80 1.37 1.15 -8.66
CA ARG A 80 2.34 0.06 -8.42
C ARG A 80 1.70 -1.31 -8.60
N MET A 81 0.45 -1.48 -8.17
CA MET A 81 -0.30 -2.73 -8.35
C MET A 81 -0.58 -3.00 -9.83
N LEU A 82 -1.03 -2.00 -10.59
CA LEU A 82 -1.25 -2.13 -12.04
C LEU A 82 0.04 -2.48 -12.79
N VAL A 83 1.19 -1.94 -12.39
CA VAL A 83 2.49 -2.34 -12.97
C VAL A 83 2.79 -3.81 -12.69
N LYS A 84 2.55 -4.30 -11.47
CA LYS A 84 2.71 -5.72 -11.15
C LYS A 84 1.77 -6.60 -11.96
N GLU A 85 0.51 -6.20 -12.08
CA GLU A 85 -0.52 -6.92 -12.83
C GLU A 85 -0.19 -6.99 -14.33
N SER A 86 0.29 -5.88 -14.92
CA SER A 86 0.73 -5.85 -16.33
C SER A 86 1.92 -6.76 -16.63
N ARG A 87 2.71 -7.11 -15.61
CA ARG A 87 3.86 -8.02 -15.70
C ARG A 87 3.50 -9.46 -15.38
N ARG A 88 2.27 -9.72 -14.91
CA ARG A 88 1.84 -11.07 -14.59
C ARG A 88 1.74 -11.88 -15.90
N PRO A 89 2.32 -13.09 -15.95
CA PRO A 89 2.10 -13.99 -17.07
C PRO A 89 0.60 -14.20 -17.26
N SER A 90 0.13 -14.23 -18.50
CA SER A 90 -1.27 -14.46 -18.83
C SER A 90 -1.40 -15.30 -20.10
N GLY A 91 -2.57 -15.89 -20.31
CA GLY A 91 -2.86 -16.69 -21.50
C GLY A 91 -2.07 -18.00 -21.56
N GLU A 92 -1.53 -18.33 -22.73
CA GLU A 92 -0.90 -19.63 -22.99
C GLU A 92 0.29 -19.95 -22.09
N GLU A 93 1.01 -18.93 -21.61
CA GLU A 93 2.18 -19.15 -20.75
C GLU A 93 1.79 -19.67 -19.37
N VAL A 94 0.67 -19.17 -18.82
CA VAL A 94 0.06 -19.69 -17.58
C VAL A 94 -0.49 -21.09 -17.81
N ALA A 95 -1.23 -21.30 -18.90
CA ALA A 95 -1.76 -22.63 -19.24
C ALA A 95 -0.65 -23.69 -19.42
N ARG A 96 0.50 -23.30 -19.99
CA ARG A 96 1.69 -24.18 -20.08
C ARG A 96 2.28 -24.47 -18.71
N ALA A 97 2.38 -23.48 -17.83
CA ALA A 97 2.89 -23.66 -16.48
C ALA A 97 1.97 -24.56 -15.63
N GLU A 98 0.65 -24.38 -15.73
CA GLU A 98 -0.37 -25.22 -15.09
C GLU A 98 -0.30 -26.67 -15.61
N ALA A 99 -0.20 -26.86 -16.92
CA ALA A 99 -0.05 -28.19 -17.51
C ALA A 99 1.26 -28.89 -17.08
N LEU A 100 2.35 -28.13 -16.90
CA LEU A 100 3.61 -28.66 -16.37
C LEU A 100 3.47 -29.07 -14.91
N LEU A 101 2.79 -28.28 -14.08
CA LEU A 101 2.52 -28.61 -12.68
C LEU A 101 1.64 -29.86 -12.57
N GLU A 102 0.57 -29.95 -13.36
CA GLU A 102 -0.32 -31.11 -13.38
C GLU A 102 0.45 -32.38 -13.76
N ARG A 103 1.28 -32.31 -14.81
CA ARG A 103 2.15 -33.42 -15.21
C ARG A 103 3.17 -33.79 -14.13
N TRP A 104 3.64 -32.82 -13.35
CA TRP A 104 4.54 -33.04 -12.22
C TRP A 104 3.83 -33.82 -11.11
N LYS A 105 2.60 -33.44 -10.77
CA LYS A 105 1.74 -34.16 -9.80
C LYS A 105 1.43 -35.59 -10.27
N GLU A 106 1.06 -35.76 -11.54
CA GLU A 106 0.78 -37.08 -12.14
C GLU A 106 2.01 -38.02 -12.14
N SER A 107 3.22 -37.46 -12.16
CA SER A 107 4.46 -38.24 -12.19
C SER A 107 4.88 -38.81 -10.82
N GLY A 108 4.12 -38.55 -9.75
CA GLY A 108 4.39 -39.06 -8.40
C GLY A 108 5.58 -38.39 -7.70
N LEU A 109 6.04 -37.25 -8.21
CA LEU A 109 6.92 -36.35 -7.46
C LEU A 109 6.06 -35.57 -6.45
N VAL A 110 6.55 -35.46 -5.20
CA VAL A 110 5.84 -34.80 -4.10
C VAL A 110 5.38 -33.41 -4.53
N ASP A 111 4.09 -33.12 -4.32
CA ASP A 111 3.51 -31.81 -4.60
C ASP A 111 4.33 -30.75 -3.83
N PRO A 112 4.85 -29.70 -4.47
CA PRO A 112 5.65 -28.70 -3.77
C PRO A 112 4.95 -28.11 -2.54
N ASP A 113 3.62 -27.99 -2.59
CA ASP A 113 2.83 -27.47 -1.46
C ASP A 113 2.74 -28.52 -0.32
N GLU A 114 2.66 -29.81 -0.66
CA GLU A 114 2.71 -30.92 0.30
C GLU A 114 4.10 -31.05 0.95
N ALA A 115 5.17 -30.86 0.18
CA ALA A 115 6.55 -30.88 0.69
C ALA A 115 6.87 -29.72 1.65
N VAL A 116 6.22 -28.56 1.49
CA VAL A 116 6.34 -27.44 2.43
C VAL A 116 5.59 -27.76 3.72
N LEU A 117 4.36 -28.28 3.60
CA LEU A 117 3.56 -28.67 4.76
C LEU A 117 4.22 -29.77 5.59
N GLU A 118 4.77 -30.81 4.96
CA GLU A 118 5.53 -31.86 5.68
C GLU A 118 6.70 -31.29 6.47
N ARG A 119 7.45 -30.34 5.91
CA ARG A 119 8.54 -29.67 6.65
C ARG A 119 8.05 -28.88 7.85
N GLU A 120 6.93 -28.17 7.71
CA GLU A 120 6.35 -27.41 8.83
C GLU A 120 5.88 -28.35 9.96
N PHE A 121 5.34 -29.53 9.62
CA PHE A 121 5.01 -30.56 10.61
C PHE A 121 6.25 -31.15 11.28
N ASP A 122 7.28 -31.49 10.53
CA ASP A 122 8.55 -32.01 11.06
C ASP A 122 9.24 -31.00 12.01
N GLU A 123 9.20 -29.71 11.67
CA GLU A 123 9.74 -28.63 12.51
C GLU A 123 8.95 -28.48 13.82
N MET A 124 7.61 -28.54 13.77
CA MET A 124 6.78 -28.50 14.97
C MET A 124 7.00 -29.71 15.88
N GLU A 125 7.13 -30.92 15.31
CA GLU A 125 7.45 -32.13 16.09
C GLU A 125 8.81 -32.02 16.77
N ALA A 126 9.82 -31.50 16.07
CA ALA A 126 11.14 -31.26 16.63
C ALA A 126 11.11 -30.23 17.77
N GLU A 127 10.33 -29.15 17.64
CA GLU A 127 10.14 -28.17 18.71
C GLU A 127 9.43 -28.74 19.93
N MET A 128 8.38 -29.52 19.74
CA MET A 128 7.68 -30.20 20.84
C MET A 128 8.60 -31.18 21.58
N ALA A 129 9.37 -32.00 20.85
CA ALA A 129 10.34 -32.91 21.44
C ALA A 129 11.43 -32.16 22.23
N LEU A 130 11.87 -31.00 21.73
CA LEU A 130 12.84 -30.15 22.41
C LEU A 130 12.25 -29.52 23.69
N GLU A 131 10.97 -29.15 23.69
CA GLU A 131 10.28 -28.66 24.87
C GLU A 131 10.07 -29.73 25.93
N GLU A 132 9.71 -30.95 25.53
CA GLU A 132 9.60 -32.10 26.44
C GLU A 132 10.94 -32.42 27.09
N PHE A 133 12.02 -32.47 26.30
CA PHE A 133 13.37 -32.68 26.83
C PHE A 133 13.80 -31.57 27.80
N LYS A 134 13.44 -30.31 27.53
CA LYS A 134 13.70 -29.18 28.44
C LYS A 134 12.88 -29.23 29.73
N LYS A 135 11.68 -29.82 29.69
CA LYS A 135 10.83 -30.04 30.87
C LYS A 135 11.39 -31.18 31.72
N GLU A 136 11.85 -32.27 31.11
CA GLU A 136 12.54 -33.38 31.79
C GLU A 136 13.87 -32.93 32.41
N ALA A 137 14.67 -32.14 31.69
CA ALA A 137 15.94 -31.62 32.20
C ALA A 137 15.81 -30.55 33.31
N LYS A 138 14.59 -30.03 33.56
CA LYS A 138 14.28 -29.11 34.67
C LYS A 138 13.58 -29.79 35.85
N GLY A 139 13.35 -31.10 35.78
CA GLY A 139 12.77 -31.91 36.84
C GLY A 139 13.82 -32.79 37.54
N ASP A 140 14.69 -32.16 38.33
CA ASP A 140 15.33 -32.69 39.55
C ASP A 140 15.80 -31.51 40.42
#